data_AF-A0A1L9BMU4-F1
#
_entry.id   AF-A0A1L9BMU4-F1
#
_cell.length_a   1.000
_cell.length_b   1.000
_cell.length_c   1.000
_cell.angle_alpha   90.00
_cell.angle_beta   90.00
_cell.angle_gamma   90.00
#
_symmetry.space_group_name_H-M   'P 1'
#
loop_
_entity.id
_entity.type
_entity.pdbx_description
1 polymer ?
#
loop_
_entity_poly.entity_id
_entity_poly.type
_entity_poly.pdbx_seq_one_letter_code
_entity_poly.pdbx_strand_id
1 'polypeptide(L)'
;MMTQTIDMMGRDPPSLVGRAEFTLDMIRNLLVVAEATGEGRPITVEFRSFGIWALTPEGQRLFVGHVERTHPDTAEPPQPAT
;
A
#
# COMPACT_ATOMS: atom_id res chain seq x y z
N MET A 1 -19.79 -15.78 1.46
CA MET A 1 -18.56 -15.89 0.64
C MET A 1 -17.44 -16.31 1.56
N MET A 2 -16.85 -17.50 1.34
CA MET A 2 -15.79 -18.04 2.19
C MET A 2 -14.45 -17.47 1.75
N THR A 3 -13.83 -16.63 2.57
CA THR A 3 -12.44 -16.22 2.41
C THR A 3 -11.57 -17.44 2.70
N GLN A 4 -11.07 -18.09 1.65
CA GLN A 4 -10.04 -19.12 1.82
C GLN A 4 -8.75 -18.44 2.26
N THR A 5 -8.53 -18.42 3.58
CA THR A 5 -7.22 -18.17 4.16
C THR A 5 -6.33 -19.33 3.74
N ILE A 6 -5.35 -19.07 2.88
CA ILE A 6 -4.36 -20.07 2.50
C ILE A 6 -3.56 -20.40 3.77
N ASP A 7 -3.85 -21.57 4.33
CA ASP A 7 -3.11 -22.16 5.45
C ASP A 7 -1.75 -22.64 4.94
N MET A 8 -0.79 -21.71 4.87
CA MET A 8 0.61 -22.08 4.72
C MET A 8 1.13 -22.59 6.07
N MET A 9 0.97 -23.91 6.30
CA MET A 9 1.67 -24.70 7.34
C MET A 9 1.15 -24.60 8.79
N GLY A 10 -0.16 -24.60 9.04
CA GLY A 10 -0.72 -24.77 10.39
C GLY A 10 -0.32 -23.69 11.39
N ARG A 11 0.09 -22.52 10.88
CA ARG A 11 0.30 -21.32 11.69
C ARG A 11 -0.93 -20.45 11.58
N ASP A 12 -1.27 -19.78 12.68
CA ASP A 12 -2.20 -18.66 12.64
C ASP A 12 -1.80 -17.69 11.51
N PRO A 13 -2.77 -17.17 10.75
CA PRO A 13 -2.47 -16.19 9.70
C PRO A 13 -1.70 -15.02 10.31
N PRO A 14 -0.65 -14.52 9.64
CA PRO A 14 0.15 -13.42 10.17
C PRO A 14 -0.75 -12.22 10.47
N SER A 15 -0.49 -11.55 11.60
CA SER A 15 -1.23 -10.35 11.97
C SER A 15 -1.16 -9.30 10.86
N LEU A 16 -2.32 -8.80 10.42
CA LEU A 16 -2.38 -7.74 9.42
C LEU A 16 -1.76 -6.45 9.98
N VAL A 17 -0.61 -6.04 9.43
CA VAL A 17 0.09 -4.80 9.83
C VAL A 17 -0.26 -3.59 8.95
N GLY A 18 -0.89 -3.81 7.80
CA GLY A 18 -1.30 -2.75 6.88
C GLY A 18 -1.96 -3.28 5.61
N ARG A 19 -2.79 -2.44 4.97
CA ARG A 19 -3.42 -2.71 3.67
C ARG A 19 -3.22 -1.50 2.76
N ALA A 20 -2.97 -1.76 1.49
CA ALA A 20 -2.88 -0.74 0.45
C ALA A 20 -3.70 -1.17 -0.76
N GLU A 21 -4.40 -0.22 -1.36
CA GLU A 21 -5.11 -0.40 -2.62
C GLU A 21 -4.35 0.31 -3.73
N PHE A 22 -4.29 -0.35 -4.89
CA PHE A 22 -3.58 0.17 -6.06
C PHE A 22 -4.55 0.20 -7.24
N THR A 23 -4.61 1.33 -7.91
CA THR A 23 -5.22 1.38 -9.25
C THR A 23 -4.26 0.73 -10.26
N LEU A 24 -4.78 0.36 -11.43
CA LEU A 24 -3.95 -0.17 -12.52
C LEU A 24 -2.81 0.78 -12.91
N ASP A 25 -3.07 2.09 -12.90
CA ASP A 25 -2.07 3.08 -13.27
C ASP A 25 -0.94 3.18 -12.22
N MET A 26 -1.26 3.04 -10.93
CA MET A 26 -0.24 2.94 -9.88
C MET A 26 0.62 1.68 -10.07
N ILE A 27 0.02 0.55 -10.45
CA ILE A 27 0.78 -0.68 -10.76
C ILE A 27 1.69 -0.46 -11.97
N ARG A 28 1.22 0.21 -13.02
CA ARG A 28 2.06 0.55 -14.19
C ARG A 28 3.23 1.44 -13.81
N ASN A 29 3.02 2.43 -12.95
CA ASN A 29 4.10 3.27 -12.43
C ASN A 29 5.16 2.45 -11.67
N LEU A 30 4.72 1.46 -10.86
CA LEU A 30 5.64 0.55 -10.18
C LEU A 30 6.44 -0.32 -11.17
N LEU A 31 5.80 -0.81 -12.23
CA LEU A 31 6.47 -1.63 -13.25
C LEU A 31 7.58 -0.87 -13.96
N VAL A 32 7.41 0.43 -14.23
CA VAL A 32 8.49 1.26 -14.81
C VAL A 32 9.74 1.25 -13.91
N VAL A 33 9.55 1.33 -12.59
CA VAL A 33 10.68 1.25 -11.64
C VAL A 33 11.27 -0.16 -11.57
N ALA A 34 10.43 -1.18 -11.67
CA ALA A 34 10.84 -2.58 -11.71
C ALA A 34 11.79 -2.85 -12.87
N GLU A 35 11.38 -2.42 -14.07
CA GLU A 35 12.15 -2.58 -15.30
C GLU A 35 13.49 -1.83 -15.21
N ALA A 36 13.50 -0.63 -14.63
CA ALA A 36 14.73 0.15 -14.40
C ALA A 36 15.67 -0.50 -13.36
N THR A 37 15.14 -1.28 -12.42
CA THR A 37 15.91 -1.89 -11.33
C THR A 37 16.68 -3.13 -11.78
N GLY A 38 16.22 -3.80 -12.85
CA GLY A 38 16.83 -5.00 -13.40
C GLY A 38 16.35 -6.28 -12.72
N GLU A 39 16.48 -7.40 -13.44
CA GLU A 39 15.93 -8.69 -13.02
C GLU A 39 16.46 -9.16 -11.65
N GLY A 40 15.55 -9.70 -10.85
CA GLY A 40 15.85 -10.30 -9.55
C GLY A 40 16.18 -9.32 -8.42
N ARG A 41 16.13 -8.01 -8.67
CA ARG A 41 16.39 -6.98 -7.66
C ARG A 41 15.09 -6.44 -7.05
N PRO A 42 15.03 -6.28 -5.72
CA PRO A 42 13.84 -5.76 -5.07
C PRO A 42 13.67 -4.26 -5.33
N ILE A 43 12.42 -3.82 -5.44
CA ILE A 43 12.05 -2.40 -5.43
C ILE A 43 11.68 -2.02 -4.01
N THR A 44 12.20 -0.90 -3.52
CA THR A 44 11.75 -0.35 -2.25
C THR A 44 10.55 0.55 -2.48
N VAL A 45 9.43 0.24 -1.81
CA VAL A 45 8.22 1.07 -1.82
C VAL A 45 8.03 1.70 -0.45
N GLU A 46 7.93 3.03 -0.41
CA GLU A 46 7.68 3.81 0.78
C GLU A 46 6.22 4.30 0.81
N PHE A 47 5.52 3.98 1.89
CA PHE A 47 4.22 4.58 2.21
C PHE A 47 4.48 5.78 3.12
N ARG A 48 4.12 6.99 2.70
CA ARG A 48 4.27 8.21 3.51
C ARG A 48 2.94 8.95 3.62
N SER A 49 2.90 9.98 4.47
CA SER A 49 1.70 10.74 4.86
C SER A 49 0.88 11.35 3.71
N PHE A 50 1.43 11.42 2.50
CA PHE A 50 0.81 12.02 1.31
C PHE A 50 0.76 11.09 0.08
N GLY A 51 1.22 9.83 0.18
CA GLY A 51 1.29 8.97 -1.01
C GLY A 51 2.14 7.70 -0.89
N ILE A 52 2.44 7.15 -2.05
CA ILE A 52 3.29 5.98 -2.26
C ILE A 52 4.42 6.39 -3.20
N TRP A 53 5.65 6.05 -2.83
CA TRP A 53 6.85 6.29 -3.62
C TRP A 53 7.59 4.99 -3.86
N ALA A 54 8.16 4.84 -5.05
CA ALA A 54 9.13 3.80 -5.35
C ALA A 54 10.52 4.41 -5.46
N LEU A 55 11.52 3.72 -4.91
CA LEU A 55 12.92 4.13 -5.04
C LEU A 55 13.55 3.42 -6.23
N THR A 56 14.22 4.19 -7.07
CA THR A 56 15.13 3.64 -8.09
C THR A 56 16.39 3.09 -7.42
N PRO A 57 17.18 2.25 -8.11
CA PRO A 57 18.47 1.76 -7.58
C PRO A 57 19.44 2.88 -7.18
N GLU A 58 19.33 4.05 -7.81
CA GLU A 58 20.14 5.24 -7.56
C GLU A 58 19.61 6.08 -6.38
N GLY A 59 18.52 5.64 -5.73
CA GLY A 59 17.91 6.29 -4.58
C GLY A 59 16.96 7.45 -4.95
N GLN A 60 16.61 7.60 -6.22
CA GLN A 60 15.63 8.61 -6.65
C GLN A 60 14.22 8.16 -6.31
N ARG A 61 13.33 9.10 -5.98
CA ARG A 61 11.93 8.79 -5.65
C ARG A 61 11.02 9.08 -6.83
N LEU A 62 10.29 8.06 -7.25
CA LEU A 62 9.22 8.18 -8.23
C LEU A 62 7.88 8.08 -7.53
N PHE A 63 7.00 9.04 -7.82
CA PHE A 63 5.65 9.06 -7.27
C PHE A 63 4.80 7.99 -7.95
N VAL A 64 4.25 7.09 -7.15
CA VAL A 64 3.45 5.96 -7.63
C VAL A 64 1.96 6.32 -7.63
N GLY A 65 1.51 6.98 -6.55
CA GLY A 65 0.13 7.43 -6.40
C GLY A 65 -0.17 7.94 -4.99
N HIS A 66 -1.39 8.43 -4.79
CA HIS A 66 -1.84 8.91 -3.48
C HIS A 66 -2.32 7.77 -2.60
N VAL A 67 -2.20 7.96 -1.29
CA VAL A 67 -2.92 7.16 -0.30
C VAL A 67 -4.14 7.98 0.06
N GLU A 68 -5.33 7.52 -0.32
CA GLU A 68 -6.54 8.06 0.28
C GLU A 68 -6.48 7.75 1.77
N ARG A 69 -6.55 8.80 2.60
CA ARG A 69 -6.78 8.59 4.02
C ARG A 69 -8.17 8.01 4.14
N THR A 70 -8.26 6.70 4.28
CA THR A 70 -9.41 6.09 4.93
C THR A 70 -9.38 6.65 6.35
N HIS A 71 -10.09 7.74 6.60
CA HIS A 71 -10.29 8.27 7.94
C HIS A 71 -10.93 7.13 8.75
N PRO A 72 -10.26 6.53 9.75
CA PRO A 72 -10.90 5.52 10.59
C PRO A 72 -11.82 6.16 11.64
N ASP A 73 -11.90 7.50 11.66
CA ASP A 73 -12.56 8.22 12.73
C ASP A 73 -13.21 9.49 12.19
N THR A 74 -14.44 9.34 11.72
CA THR A 74 -15.43 10.42 11.76
C THR A 74 -16.63 9.86 12.51
N ALA A 75 -16.43 9.40 13.75
CA ALA A 75 -17.52 9.45 14.70
C ALA A 75 -17.77 10.94 14.99
N GLU A 76 -18.75 11.52 14.29
CA GLU A 76 -19.26 12.86 14.60
C GLU A 76 -19.59 12.90 16.10
N PRO A 77 -18.98 13.81 16.90
CA PRO A 77 -19.39 13.98 18.28
C PRO A 77 -20.87 14.39 18.29
N PRO A 78 -21.71 13.81 19.16
CA PRO A 78 -23.14 14.10 19.16
C PRO A 78 -23.36 15.60 19.32
N GLN A 79 -24.04 16.21 18.34
CA GLN A 79 -24.42 17.62 18.40
C GLN A 79 -25.27 17.86 19.66
N PRO A 80 -25.02 18.92 20.44
CA PRO A 80 -25.83 19.23 21.60
C PRO A 80 -27.26 19.55 21.14
N ALA A 81 -28.23 18.82 21.69
CA ALA A 81 -29.64 19.08 21.48
C ALA A 81 -29.95 20.53 21.91
N THR A 82 -30.55 21.30 21.00
CA THR A 82 -31.16 22.60 21.30
C THR A 82 -32.62 22.41 21.67
#